data_AF-A0A2P0QNM2-F1
#
_entry.id   AF-A0A2P0QNM2-F1
#
_cell.length_a   1.000
_cell.length_b   1.000
_cell.length_c   1.000
_cell.angle_alpha   90.00
_cell.angle_beta   90.00
_cell.angle_gamma   90.00
#
_symmetry.space_group_name_H-M   'P 1'
#
loop_
_entity.id
_entity.type
_entity.pdbx_description
1 polymer ?
#
loop_
_entity_poly.entity_id
_entity_poly.type
_entity_poly.pdbx_seq_one_letter_code
_entity_poly.pdbx_strand_id
1 'polypeptide(L)'
;MAATTESVRADVAEAPLLNKKNMFAGAALYIVFYGWVRWYEGVYGWSAGLDSFAPEFETYWMNFLYIEFVLEVCTAGILWGYIWKSRDRKVMSITPREELRRHFTHWTWLVCYAWAIYYGASYFTEQDGTWHQTIVRDTDFTPSHIIEFYLSYPIYIITGGASFLYARTRLPAYQQGLSLMYLVSVVGPFMILPNVGLNEWGHT
;
A
#
# COMPACT_ATOMS: atom_id res chain seq x y z
N MET A 1 60.06 10.06 -9.91
CA MET A 1 58.99 9.05 -10.01
C MET A 1 57.84 9.49 -9.11
N ALA A 2 56.80 10.05 -9.71
CA ALA A 2 55.60 10.45 -8.98
C ALA A 2 54.71 9.21 -8.82
N ALA A 3 54.61 8.69 -7.59
CA ALA A 3 53.62 7.68 -7.25
C ALA A 3 52.25 8.35 -7.34
N THR A 4 51.44 7.90 -8.29
CA THR A 4 50.05 8.31 -8.47
C THR A 4 49.26 7.98 -7.22
N THR A 5 48.59 8.98 -6.66
CA THR A 5 47.63 8.91 -5.55
C THR A 5 46.33 8.16 -5.93
N GLU A 6 46.39 7.20 -6.84
CA GLU A 6 45.24 6.40 -7.29
C GLU A 6 45.05 5.10 -6.49
N SER A 7 46.03 4.68 -5.69
CA SER A 7 46.03 3.33 -5.09
C SER A 7 45.41 3.20 -3.70
N VAL A 8 44.72 4.24 -3.17
CA VAL A 8 44.11 4.18 -1.81
C VAL A 8 42.64 4.59 -1.82
N ARG A 9 41.87 4.16 -2.83
CA ARG A 9 40.45 3.88 -2.62
C ARG A 9 40.27 2.38 -2.67
N ALA A 10 40.41 1.75 -1.51
CA ALA A 10 39.85 0.42 -1.31
C ALA A 10 38.39 0.47 -1.78
N ASP A 11 38.05 -0.42 -2.70
CA ASP A 11 36.70 -0.64 -3.23
C ASP A 11 35.73 -0.97 -2.08
N VAL A 12 35.23 0.06 -1.40
CA VAL A 12 33.94 -0.06 -0.72
C VAL A 12 32.94 -0.14 -1.85
N ALA A 13 32.62 -1.37 -2.28
CA ALA A 13 31.71 -1.65 -3.37
C ALA A 13 30.47 -0.76 -3.20
N GLU A 14 30.33 0.23 -4.09
CA GLU A 14 29.26 1.22 -3.98
C GLU A 14 27.92 0.50 -4.03
N ALA A 15 26.98 0.89 -3.14
CA ALA A 15 25.68 0.26 -3.09
C ALA A 15 25.01 0.27 -4.47
N PRO A 16 24.33 -0.82 -4.87
CA PRO A 16 23.68 -0.89 -6.17
C PRO A 16 22.59 0.19 -6.28
N LEU A 17 22.45 0.77 -7.47
CA LEU A 17 21.45 1.80 -7.73
C LEU A 17 20.04 1.27 -7.49
N LEU A 18 19.72 0.09 -8.03
CA LEU A 18 18.47 -0.62 -7.79
C LEU A 18 18.68 -1.75 -6.79
N ASN A 19 18.01 -1.67 -5.65
CA ASN A 19 17.91 -2.79 -4.72
C ASN A 19 16.79 -3.74 -5.16
N LYS A 20 17.14 -4.69 -6.05
CA LYS A 20 16.20 -5.70 -6.56
C LYS A 20 15.56 -6.53 -5.46
N LYS A 21 16.29 -6.82 -4.37
CA LYS A 21 15.78 -7.62 -3.25
C LYS A 21 14.58 -6.94 -2.61
N ASN A 22 14.66 -5.64 -2.35
CA ASN A 22 13.55 -4.89 -1.75
C ASN A 22 12.34 -4.83 -2.69
N MET A 23 12.57 -4.70 -4.00
CA MET A 23 11.48 -4.66 -4.98
C MET A 23 10.73 -5.99 -5.04
N PHE A 24 11.46 -7.12 -5.14
CA PHE A 24 10.84 -8.44 -5.13
C PHE A 24 10.20 -8.77 -3.78
N ALA A 25 10.84 -8.41 -2.66
CA ALA A 25 10.26 -8.60 -1.33
C ALA A 25 8.97 -7.80 -1.15
N GLY A 26 8.94 -6.55 -1.64
CA GLY A 26 7.74 -5.71 -1.64
C GLY A 26 6.60 -6.34 -2.45
N ALA A 27 6.84 -6.71 -3.71
CA ALA A 27 5.82 -7.37 -4.53
C ALA A 27 5.35 -8.71 -3.94
N ALA A 28 6.29 -9.54 -3.45
CA ALA A 28 5.98 -10.82 -2.84
C ALA A 28 5.14 -10.66 -1.56
N LEU A 29 5.35 -9.58 -0.77
CA LEU A 29 4.54 -9.30 0.41
C LEU A 29 3.06 -9.18 0.05
N TYR A 30 2.71 -8.37 -0.96
CA TYR A 30 1.32 -8.23 -1.39
C TYR A 30 0.76 -9.53 -1.97
N ILE A 31 1.54 -10.23 -2.81
CA ILE A 31 1.09 -11.49 -3.43
C ILE A 31 0.80 -12.56 -2.39
N VAL A 32 1.70 -12.74 -1.42
CA VAL A 32 1.53 -13.75 -0.37
C VAL A 32 0.42 -13.35 0.58
N PHE A 33 0.36 -12.09 1.01
CA PHE A 33 -0.69 -11.60 1.89
C PHE A 33 -2.07 -11.73 1.26
N TYR A 34 -2.28 -11.19 0.06
CA TYR A 34 -3.58 -11.30 -0.60
C TYR A 34 -3.87 -12.69 -1.13
N GLY A 35 -2.86 -13.52 -1.43
CA GLY A 35 -3.05 -14.94 -1.69
C GLY A 35 -3.61 -15.68 -0.47
N TRP A 36 -3.16 -15.32 0.74
CA TRP A 36 -3.73 -15.84 1.98
C TRP A 36 -5.13 -15.29 2.24
N VAL A 37 -5.37 -13.98 2.07
CA VAL A 37 -6.72 -13.39 2.20
C VAL A 37 -7.69 -14.08 1.25
N ARG A 38 -7.29 -14.30 -0.01
CA ARG A 38 -8.10 -14.97 -1.02
C ARG A 38 -8.44 -16.41 -0.66
N TRP A 39 -7.48 -17.13 -0.06
CA TRP A 39 -7.73 -18.46 0.48
C TRP A 39 -8.70 -18.41 1.67
N TYR A 40 -8.49 -17.46 2.60
CA TYR A 40 -9.31 -17.28 3.79
C TYR A 40 -10.77 -17.06 3.42
N GLU A 41 -11.06 -16.08 2.56
CA GLU A 41 -12.43 -15.80 2.09
C GLU A 41 -13.00 -16.95 1.25
N GLY A 42 -12.14 -17.69 0.54
CA GLY A 42 -12.55 -18.85 -0.25
C GLY A 42 -13.09 -19.99 0.61
N VAL A 43 -12.64 -20.09 1.87
CA VAL A 43 -13.14 -21.07 2.84
C VAL A 43 -14.26 -20.47 3.68
N TYR A 44 -13.98 -19.36 4.36
CA TYR A 44 -14.87 -18.79 5.37
C TYR A 44 -15.99 -17.93 4.80
N GLY A 45 -15.91 -17.52 3.53
CA GLY A 45 -17.01 -16.83 2.84
C GLY A 45 -18.22 -17.74 2.72
N TRP A 46 -17.99 -19.00 2.35
CA TRP A 46 -19.07 -20.00 2.24
C TRP A 46 -19.46 -20.62 3.57
N SER A 47 -18.51 -20.84 4.50
CA SER A 47 -18.83 -21.53 5.75
C SER A 47 -19.35 -20.61 6.85
N ALA A 48 -18.99 -19.33 6.84
CA ALA A 48 -19.25 -18.40 7.95
C ALA A 48 -19.58 -16.97 7.50
N GLY A 49 -19.71 -16.71 6.18
CA GLY A 49 -19.90 -15.36 5.62
C GLY A 49 -21.28 -15.10 5.00
N LEU A 50 -22.19 -16.09 5.04
CA LEU A 50 -23.49 -16.02 4.36
C LEU A 50 -24.62 -15.41 5.21
N ASP A 51 -24.54 -15.53 6.53
CA ASP A 51 -25.53 -15.02 7.49
C ASP A 51 -24.80 -14.17 8.54
N SER A 52 -25.07 -12.87 8.54
CA SER A 52 -24.39 -11.94 9.46
C SER A 52 -24.89 -11.99 10.90
N PHE A 53 -26.03 -12.64 11.15
CA PHE A 53 -26.60 -12.82 12.50
C PHE A 53 -26.04 -14.05 13.20
N ALA A 54 -25.32 -14.91 12.49
CA ALA A 54 -24.69 -16.11 13.04
C ALA A 54 -23.46 -15.74 13.91
N PRO A 55 -23.23 -16.39 15.06
CA PRO A 55 -22.09 -16.09 15.92
C PRO A 55 -20.72 -16.40 15.27
N GLU A 56 -20.70 -17.29 14.26
CA GLU A 56 -19.52 -17.56 13.46
C GLU A 56 -19.10 -16.32 12.67
N PHE A 57 -20.05 -15.52 12.18
CA PHE A 57 -19.78 -14.29 11.44
C PHE A 57 -18.97 -13.29 12.29
N GLU A 58 -19.34 -13.15 13.57
CA GLU A 58 -18.60 -12.32 14.51
C GLU A 58 -17.13 -12.79 14.65
N THR A 59 -16.95 -14.12 14.71
CA THR A 59 -15.65 -14.74 14.95
C THR A 59 -14.71 -14.60 13.75
N TYR A 60 -15.21 -14.84 12.55
CA TYR A 60 -14.40 -14.89 11.32
C TYR A 60 -14.35 -13.55 10.57
N TRP A 61 -15.42 -12.76 10.59
CA TRP A 61 -15.53 -11.55 9.78
C TRP A 61 -15.46 -10.27 10.60
N MET A 62 -16.26 -10.13 11.66
CA MET A 62 -16.25 -8.89 12.45
C MET A 62 -14.94 -8.71 13.23
N ASN A 63 -14.39 -9.78 13.83
CA ASN A 63 -13.07 -9.72 14.44
C ASN A 63 -11.98 -9.37 13.41
N PHE A 64 -12.10 -9.86 12.17
CA PHE A 64 -11.16 -9.50 11.10
C PHE A 64 -11.18 -7.99 10.85
N LEU A 65 -12.38 -7.43 10.67
CA LEU A 65 -12.61 -5.99 10.49
C LEU A 65 -12.04 -5.15 11.64
N TYR A 66 -12.27 -5.56 12.88
CA TYR A 66 -11.76 -4.80 14.04
C TYR A 66 -10.23 -4.87 14.14
N ILE A 67 -9.65 -6.03 13.82
CA ILE A 67 -8.19 -6.22 13.83
C ILE A 67 -7.53 -5.38 12.74
N GLU A 68 -8.04 -5.39 11.51
CA GLU A 68 -7.43 -4.65 10.40
C GLU A 68 -7.45 -3.14 10.66
N PHE A 69 -8.53 -2.56 11.18
CA PHE A 69 -8.57 -1.14 11.52
C PHE A 69 -7.46 -0.72 12.50
N VAL A 70 -7.24 -1.50 13.55
CA VAL A 70 -6.17 -1.22 14.51
C VAL A 70 -4.81 -1.35 13.84
N LEU A 71 -4.59 -2.43 13.08
CA LEU A 71 -3.32 -2.68 12.40
C LEU A 71 -2.99 -1.63 11.34
N GLU A 72 -3.98 -1.16 10.58
CA GLU A 72 -3.83 -0.15 9.54
C GLU A 72 -3.46 1.20 10.11
N VAL A 73 -4.20 1.67 11.14
CA VAL A 73 -3.90 2.94 11.81
C VAL A 73 -2.51 2.89 12.44
N CYS A 74 -2.16 1.79 13.11
CA CYS A 74 -0.83 1.60 13.67
C CYS A 74 0.25 1.57 12.58
N THR A 75 0.02 0.83 11.49
CA THR A 75 0.98 0.71 10.39
C THR A 75 1.20 2.04 9.69
N ALA A 76 0.13 2.78 9.39
CA ALA A 76 0.20 4.12 8.82
C ALA A 76 1.00 5.06 9.73
N GLY A 77 0.65 5.12 11.03
CA GLY A 77 1.33 5.97 12.00
C GLY A 77 2.82 5.65 12.15
N ILE A 78 3.17 4.36 12.26
CA ILE A 78 4.55 3.91 12.40
C ILE A 78 5.33 4.16 11.11
N LEU A 79 4.81 3.74 9.96
CA LEU A 79 5.51 3.83 8.68
C LEU A 79 5.72 5.27 8.26
N TRP A 80 4.64 6.07 8.24
CA TRP A 80 4.71 7.49 7.85
C TRP A 80 5.54 8.29 8.85
N GLY A 81 5.37 8.02 10.15
CA GLY A 81 6.17 8.62 11.22
C GLY A 81 7.65 8.28 11.08
N TYR A 82 7.99 7.03 10.79
CA TYR A 82 9.37 6.58 10.55
C TYR A 82 9.98 7.29 9.34
N ILE A 83 9.27 7.31 8.21
CA ILE A 83 9.69 7.98 6.98
C ILE A 83 9.94 9.46 7.30
N TRP A 84 9.00 10.15 7.93
CA TRP A 84 9.18 11.57 8.27
C TRP A 84 10.36 11.82 9.23
N LYS A 85 10.48 11.00 10.28
CA LYS A 85 11.54 11.15 11.29
C LYS A 85 12.94 10.93 10.72
N SER A 86 13.08 9.97 9.81
CA SER A 86 14.34 9.63 9.14
C SER A 86 14.61 10.46 7.87
N ARG A 87 13.91 11.60 7.68
CA ARG A 87 14.10 12.49 6.53
C ARG A 87 15.53 13.02 6.43
N ASP A 88 15.99 13.20 5.20
CA ASP A 88 17.27 13.85 4.95
C ASP A 88 17.12 15.37 5.06
N ARG A 89 17.78 15.97 6.06
CA ARG A 89 17.71 17.42 6.32
C ARG A 89 18.56 18.24 5.35
N LYS A 90 19.44 17.60 4.57
CA LYS A 90 20.33 18.23 3.60
C LYS A 90 20.13 17.62 2.20
N VAL A 91 18.89 17.26 1.86
CA VAL A 91 18.59 16.59 0.60
C VAL A 91 18.97 17.43 -0.63
N MET A 92 18.96 18.76 -0.57
CA MET A 92 19.43 19.64 -1.66
C MET A 92 20.94 19.54 -1.95
N SER A 93 21.73 18.89 -1.09
CA SER A 93 23.18 18.76 -1.25
C SER A 93 23.65 17.31 -1.47
N ILE A 94 22.77 16.42 -1.92
CA ILE A 94 23.13 15.04 -2.26
C ILE A 94 23.90 14.98 -3.58
N THR A 95 24.70 13.92 -3.76
CA THR A 95 25.41 13.70 -5.03
C THR A 95 24.45 13.14 -6.09
N PRO A 96 24.71 13.35 -7.40
CA PRO A 96 23.86 12.82 -8.47
C PRO A 96 23.69 11.29 -8.41
N ARG A 97 24.73 10.57 -7.96
CA ARG A 97 24.67 9.11 -7.79
C ARG A 97 23.69 8.70 -6.69
N GLU A 98 23.73 9.39 -5.55
CA GLU A 98 22.82 9.12 -4.44
C GLU A 98 21.38 9.51 -4.79
N GLU A 99 21.20 10.61 -5.52
CA GLU A 99 19.90 11.01 -6.06
C GLU A 99 19.31 9.91 -6.96
N LEU A 100 20.09 9.39 -7.91
CA LEU A 100 19.65 8.31 -8.80
C LEU A 100 19.28 7.03 -8.02
N ARG A 101 20.07 6.64 -7.02
CA ARG A 101 19.76 5.50 -6.15
C ARG A 101 18.45 5.70 -5.38
N ARG A 102 18.20 6.91 -4.87
CA ARG A 102 16.95 7.26 -4.20
C ARG A 102 15.78 7.28 -5.17
N HIS A 103 15.97 7.68 -6.43
CA HIS A 103 14.96 7.54 -7.47
C HIS A 103 14.59 6.08 -7.73
N PHE A 104 15.55 5.16 -7.77
CA PHE A 104 15.24 3.72 -7.90
C PHE A 104 14.54 3.14 -6.66
N THR A 105 14.91 3.61 -5.47
CA THR A 105 14.20 3.23 -4.24
C THR A 105 12.77 3.80 -4.24
N HIS A 106 12.59 5.02 -4.74
CA HIS A 106 11.26 5.61 -4.93
C HIS A 106 10.44 4.84 -5.97
N TRP A 107 11.06 4.42 -7.07
CA TRP A 107 10.41 3.59 -8.07
C TRP A 107 9.95 2.25 -7.47
N THR A 108 10.71 1.69 -6.53
CA THR A 108 10.27 0.50 -5.78
C THR A 108 8.98 0.77 -5.00
N TRP A 109 8.84 1.93 -4.35
CA TRP A 109 7.58 2.33 -3.72
C TRP A 109 6.43 2.46 -4.72
N LEU A 110 6.68 3.04 -5.89
CA LEU A 110 5.68 3.15 -6.94
C LEU A 110 5.23 1.78 -7.48
N VAL A 111 6.15 0.82 -7.62
CA VAL A 111 5.81 -0.56 -7.98
C VAL A 111 4.94 -1.22 -6.91
N CYS A 112 5.29 -1.04 -5.62
CA CYS A 112 4.47 -1.52 -4.51
C CYS A 112 3.08 -0.87 -4.52
N TYR A 113 3.01 0.43 -4.80
CA TYR A 113 1.75 1.17 -4.88
C TYR A 113 0.88 0.67 -6.04
N ALA A 114 1.46 0.42 -7.21
CA ALA A 114 0.74 -0.14 -8.35
C ALA A 114 0.17 -1.54 -8.05
N TRP A 115 0.93 -2.39 -7.36
CA TRP A 115 0.44 -3.70 -6.90
C TRP A 115 -0.72 -3.56 -5.91
N ALA A 116 -0.60 -2.65 -4.94
CA ALA A 116 -1.66 -2.41 -3.97
C ALA A 116 -2.95 -1.88 -4.65
N ILE A 117 -2.81 -0.96 -5.63
CA ILE A 117 -3.95 -0.48 -6.44
C ILE A 117 -4.58 -1.63 -7.23
N TYR A 118 -3.78 -2.51 -7.86
CA TYR A 118 -4.32 -3.64 -8.62
C TYR A 118 -5.20 -4.54 -7.74
N TYR A 119 -4.73 -4.87 -6.54
CA TYR A 119 -5.54 -5.69 -5.64
C TYR A 119 -6.79 -4.95 -5.18
N GLY A 120 -6.65 -3.70 -4.72
CA GLY A 120 -7.79 -2.94 -4.22
C GLY A 120 -8.81 -2.60 -5.30
N ALA A 121 -8.41 -1.76 -6.26
CA ALA A 121 -9.30 -1.14 -7.24
C ALA A 121 -9.60 -1.99 -8.49
N SER A 122 -9.16 -3.26 -8.52
CA SER A 122 -9.51 -4.18 -9.60
C SER A 122 -9.90 -5.54 -9.04
N TYR A 123 -8.97 -6.26 -8.40
CA TYR A 123 -9.24 -7.63 -7.98
C TYR A 123 -10.40 -7.73 -6.98
N PHE A 124 -10.31 -7.03 -5.84
CA PHE A 124 -11.33 -7.11 -4.80
C PHE A 124 -12.59 -6.31 -5.14
N THR A 125 -12.46 -5.18 -5.85
CA THR A 125 -13.61 -4.43 -6.36
C THR A 125 -14.48 -5.24 -7.33
N GLU A 126 -13.90 -5.89 -8.34
CA GLU A 126 -14.72 -6.69 -9.26
C GLU A 126 -15.18 -8.00 -8.64
N GLN A 127 -14.47 -8.51 -7.62
CA GLN A 127 -14.92 -9.66 -6.84
C GLN A 127 -16.20 -9.35 -6.07
N ASP A 128 -16.34 -8.15 -5.49
CA ASP A 128 -17.56 -7.75 -4.80
C ASP A 128 -18.79 -7.79 -5.74
N GLY A 129 -18.59 -7.38 -7.00
CA GLY A 129 -19.59 -7.54 -8.05
C GLY A 129 -20.13 -8.97 -8.20
N THR A 130 -19.30 -10.01 -8.06
CA THR A 130 -19.80 -11.41 -8.06
C THR A 130 -20.44 -11.81 -6.74
N TRP A 131 -20.03 -11.23 -5.61
CA TRP A 131 -20.62 -11.51 -4.31
C TRP A 131 -22.05 -10.96 -4.21
N HIS A 132 -22.29 -9.79 -4.80
CA HIS A 132 -23.65 -9.25 -4.97
C HIS A 132 -24.61 -10.16 -5.73
N GLN A 133 -24.11 -11.00 -6.64
CA GLN A 133 -24.93 -11.99 -7.36
C GLN A 133 -25.14 -13.28 -6.57
N THR A 134 -24.49 -13.42 -5.42
CA THR A 134 -24.48 -14.64 -4.61
C THR A 134 -25.43 -14.55 -3.41
N ILE A 135 -25.53 -13.38 -2.78
CA ILE A 135 -26.32 -13.19 -1.57
C ILE A 135 -27.27 -12.00 -1.67
N VAL A 136 -28.39 -12.09 -0.94
CA VAL A 136 -29.14 -10.90 -0.51
C VAL A 136 -28.49 -10.42 0.78
N ARG A 137 -28.10 -9.15 0.82
CA ARG A 137 -27.22 -8.63 1.87
C ARG A 137 -27.99 -8.41 3.17
N ASP A 138 -27.50 -8.99 4.27
CA ASP A 138 -28.01 -8.72 5.62
C ASP A 138 -27.49 -7.39 6.19
N THR A 139 -26.33 -6.93 5.70
CA THR A 139 -25.61 -5.75 6.21
C THR A 139 -24.68 -5.15 5.14
N ASP A 140 -24.14 -3.97 5.43
CA ASP A 140 -23.04 -3.34 4.68
C ASP A 140 -21.66 -3.93 4.99
N PHE A 141 -21.54 -4.83 5.97
CA PHE A 141 -20.31 -5.54 6.27
C PHE A 141 -20.35 -6.96 5.73
N THR A 142 -20.38 -7.13 4.40
CA THR A 142 -20.23 -8.45 3.78
C THR A 142 -18.76 -8.89 3.83
N PRO A 143 -18.45 -10.19 3.67
CA PRO A 143 -17.08 -10.67 3.49
C PRO A 143 -16.29 -9.89 2.42
N SER A 144 -16.91 -9.64 1.27
CA SER A 144 -16.29 -8.88 0.18
C SER A 144 -16.08 -7.41 0.55
N HIS A 145 -17.03 -6.74 1.21
CA HIS A 145 -16.89 -5.36 1.64
C HIS A 145 -15.78 -5.18 2.68
N ILE A 146 -15.65 -6.11 3.64
CA ILE A 146 -14.56 -6.12 4.63
C ILE A 146 -13.21 -6.11 3.91
N ILE A 147 -13.02 -7.02 2.96
CA ILE A 147 -11.75 -7.12 2.23
C ILE A 147 -11.54 -5.95 1.25
N GLU A 148 -12.57 -5.52 0.54
CA GLU A 148 -12.45 -4.43 -0.43
C GLU A 148 -12.24 -3.09 0.28
N PHE A 149 -13.28 -2.59 0.94
CA PHE A 149 -13.33 -1.22 1.42
C PHE A 149 -12.50 -0.99 2.67
N TYR A 150 -12.38 -2.03 3.52
CA TYR A 150 -11.83 -1.87 4.86
C TYR A 150 -10.45 -2.50 5.02
N LEU A 151 -10.01 -3.34 4.07
CA LEU A 151 -8.63 -3.85 4.00
C LEU A 151 -7.84 -3.32 2.79
N SER A 152 -8.31 -3.63 1.59
CA SER A 152 -7.52 -3.43 0.37
C SER A 152 -7.35 -1.94 0.04
N TYR A 153 -8.41 -1.16 0.25
CA TYR A 153 -8.40 0.29 0.02
C TYR A 153 -7.46 1.02 0.98
N PRO A 154 -7.57 0.83 2.31
CA PRO A 154 -6.61 1.39 3.25
C PRO A 154 -5.17 0.97 2.97
N ILE A 155 -4.89 -0.30 2.63
CA ILE A 155 -3.53 -0.75 2.33
C ILE A 155 -2.92 0.02 1.15
N TYR A 156 -3.66 0.23 0.05
CA TYR A 156 -3.10 1.00 -1.06
C TYR A 156 -2.96 2.48 -0.72
N ILE A 157 -3.87 3.07 0.07
CA ILE A 157 -3.75 4.45 0.59
C ILE A 157 -2.48 4.59 1.45
N ILE A 158 -2.23 3.65 2.36
CA ILE A 158 -1.04 3.63 3.22
C ILE A 158 0.24 3.56 2.38
N THR A 159 0.23 2.70 1.36
CA THR A 159 1.36 2.52 0.43
C THR A 159 1.60 3.78 -0.40
N GLY A 160 0.54 4.41 -0.93
CA GLY A 160 0.61 5.68 -1.66
C GLY A 160 1.16 6.80 -0.80
N GLY A 161 0.66 6.94 0.43
CA GLY A 161 1.16 7.90 1.43
C GLY A 161 2.64 7.71 1.73
N ALA A 162 3.08 6.46 1.92
CA ALA A 162 4.49 6.13 2.15
C ALA A 162 5.37 6.49 0.95
N SER A 163 4.91 6.18 -0.28
CA SER A 163 5.60 6.54 -1.52
C SER A 163 5.77 8.04 -1.66
N PHE A 164 4.68 8.81 -1.46
CA PHE A 164 4.70 10.27 -1.50
C PHE A 164 5.63 10.87 -0.46
N LEU A 165 5.52 10.42 0.80
CA LEU A 165 6.37 10.89 1.88
C LEU A 165 7.84 10.57 1.60
N TYR A 166 8.16 9.39 1.06
CA TYR A 166 9.52 9.04 0.66
C TYR A 166 10.08 10.05 -0.34
N ALA A 167 9.38 10.32 -1.44
CA ALA A 167 9.82 11.32 -2.42
C ALA A 167 10.05 12.69 -1.77
N ARG A 168 9.07 13.16 -0.99
CA ARG A 168 9.09 14.48 -0.34
C ARG A 168 10.30 14.73 0.54
N THR A 169 10.87 13.68 1.11
CA THR A 169 11.88 13.76 2.18
C THR A 169 13.25 13.23 1.75
N ARG A 170 13.36 12.62 0.56
CA ARG A 170 14.59 12.00 0.04
C ARG A 170 15.00 12.52 -1.33
N LEU A 171 14.11 13.15 -2.09
CA LEU A 171 14.38 13.64 -3.44
C LEU A 171 14.31 15.17 -3.50
N PRO A 172 15.35 15.86 -4.02
CA PRO A 172 15.37 17.33 -4.14
C PRO A 172 14.17 17.87 -4.93
N ALA A 173 13.86 17.24 -6.06
CA ALA A 173 12.77 17.64 -6.95
C ALA A 173 11.39 17.68 -6.27
N TYR A 174 11.19 16.90 -5.22
CA TYR A 174 9.93 16.81 -4.49
C TYR A 174 9.99 17.51 -3.14
N GLN A 175 11.10 18.15 -2.75
CA GLN A 175 11.27 18.79 -1.43
C GLN A 175 10.76 20.24 -1.38
N GLN A 176 10.70 20.93 -2.52
CA GLN A 176 10.16 22.29 -2.62
C GLN A 176 8.81 22.23 -3.33
N GLY A 177 7.72 22.60 -2.64
CA GLY A 177 6.35 22.53 -3.17
C GLY A 177 5.75 21.13 -3.25
N LEU A 178 4.44 21.02 -3.45
CA LEU A 178 3.77 19.72 -3.59
C LEU A 178 3.48 19.49 -5.08
N SER A 179 3.95 18.36 -5.62
CA SER A 179 3.60 17.98 -6.99
C SER A 179 2.10 17.74 -7.06
N LEU A 180 1.39 18.51 -7.88
CA LEU A 180 -0.05 18.38 -8.06
C LEU A 180 -0.43 16.97 -8.48
N MET A 181 0.29 16.41 -9.47
CA MET A 181 0.04 15.06 -9.97
C MET A 181 0.18 14.00 -8.87
N TYR A 182 1.18 14.16 -8.00
CA TYR A 182 1.41 13.23 -6.90
C TYR A 182 0.39 13.41 -5.77
N LEU A 183 0.00 14.66 -5.47
CA LEU A 183 -1.02 14.91 -4.47
C LEU A 183 -2.36 14.31 -4.90
N VAL A 184 -2.74 14.49 -6.16
CA VAL A 184 -3.96 13.90 -6.72
C VAL A 184 -3.91 12.38 -6.69
N SER A 185 -2.78 11.75 -7.00
CA SER A 185 -2.69 10.29 -7.02
C SER A 185 -2.77 9.65 -5.62
N VAL A 186 -2.45 10.37 -4.55
CA VAL A 186 -2.41 9.83 -3.18
C VAL A 186 -3.56 10.31 -2.31
N VAL A 187 -4.10 11.49 -2.58
CA VAL A 187 -5.29 12.01 -1.90
C VAL A 187 -6.58 11.63 -2.64
N GLY A 188 -6.53 11.47 -3.97
CA GLY A 188 -7.65 11.02 -4.80
C GLY A 188 -8.36 9.76 -4.29
N PRO A 189 -7.66 8.74 -3.77
CA PRO A 189 -8.27 7.61 -3.09
C PRO A 189 -9.29 7.94 -2.00
N PHE A 190 -9.10 9.00 -1.20
CA PHE A 190 -10.10 9.39 -0.20
C PHE A 190 -11.42 9.88 -0.82
N MET A 191 -11.38 10.26 -2.10
CA MET A 191 -12.53 10.67 -2.90
C MET A 191 -13.12 9.51 -3.71
N ILE A 192 -12.59 8.29 -3.59
CA ILE A 192 -13.20 7.10 -4.20
C ILE A 192 -14.38 6.59 -3.36
N LEU A 193 -14.30 6.71 -2.02
CA LEU A 193 -15.33 6.22 -1.10
C LEU A 193 -16.71 6.85 -1.37
N PRO A 194 -16.84 8.16 -1.67
CA PRO A 194 -18.11 8.73 -2.08
C PRO A 194 -18.63 8.19 -3.42
N ASN A 195 -17.78 7.69 -4.31
CA ASN A 195 -18.22 7.21 -5.61
C ASN A 195 -18.58 5.72 -5.55
N VAL A 196 -17.67 4.88 -5.06
CA VAL A 196 -17.87 3.42 -5.06
C VAL A 196 -18.72 3.00 -3.85
N GLY A 197 -18.45 3.54 -2.66
CA GLY A 197 -19.24 3.22 -1.47
C GLY A 197 -20.68 3.72 -1.56
N LEU A 198 -20.91 4.98 -1.98
CA LEU A 198 -22.28 5.48 -2.15
C LEU A 198 -23.01 4.86 -3.35
N ASN A 199 -22.29 4.33 -4.34
CA ASN A 199 -22.90 3.60 -5.45
C ASN A 199 -23.64 2.35 -4.95
N GLU A 200 -23.13 1.69 -3.91
CA GLU A 200 -23.80 0.53 -3.30
C GLU A 200 -25.16 0.86 -2.65
N TRP A 201 -25.39 2.14 -2.33
CA TRP A 201 -26.67 2.65 -1.81
C TRP A 201 -27.49 3.40 -2.87
N GLY A 202 -27.05 3.40 -4.13
CA GLY A 202 -27.80 4.02 -5.24
C GLY A 202 -29.05 3.24 -5.67
N HIS A 203 -29.20 2.01 -5.17
CA HIS A 203 -30.25 1.06 -5.55
C HIS A 203 -31.16 0.62 -4.39
N THR A 204 -30.91 1.10 -3.17
CA THR A 204 -31.79 0.96 -2.00
C THR A 204 -32.99 1.91 -2.06
#